data_AF-A0A817FYJ3-F1
#
_entry.id   AF-A0A817FYJ3-F1
#
_cell.length_a   1.000
_cell.length_b   1.000
_cell.length_c   1.000
_cell.angle_alpha   90.00
_cell.angle_beta   90.00
_cell.angle_gamma   90.00
#
_symmetry.space_group_name_H-M   'P 1'
#
loop_
_entity.id
_entity.type
_entity.pdbx_description
1 polymer ?
#
loop_
_entity_poly.entity_id
_entity_poly.type
_entity_poly.pdbx_seq_one_letter_code
_entity_poly.pdbx_strand_id
1 'polypeptide(L)'
;MQIYPDVLQLRYQLESNLLMYIPNDEYLIILLDSIDQLETDAYDCQWLPALFPKNVKCIVSAIPDHGNILANLKGIINYNPFLSNDTEHLLVNVPPFEASTVDIVYNDWLSMKQRSLSDEQRSFIRDLMKERTEILPLYMKLVFDIILTWHSYDLIDFELRKLKNVDDCIRYLFNHLTKIHNNILFRRAICYMTACRNGISQNELEDVLSLDDDVLKSVFQHYIPPIRRLPGILWTRIRNDLDEYITEKEVDDSSVIYWYD
;
A
#
# COMPACT_ATOMS: atom_id res chain seq x y z
N MET A 1 -18.95 -20.91 9.55
CA MET A 1 -18.05 -20.57 10.69
C MET A 1 -17.63 -19.13 10.43
N GLN A 2 -18.04 -18.19 11.27
CA GLN A 2 -17.67 -16.79 11.08
C GLN A 2 -16.20 -16.68 11.48
N ILE A 3 -15.32 -16.44 10.50
CA ILE A 3 -13.85 -16.48 10.67
C ILE A 3 -13.37 -15.19 11.36
N TYR A 4 -14.20 -14.15 11.38
CA TYR A 4 -13.89 -12.84 11.94
C TYR A 4 -14.76 -12.55 13.17
N PRO A 5 -14.20 -11.87 14.20
CA PRO A 5 -14.95 -11.47 15.38
C PRO A 5 -16.08 -10.50 14.97
N ASP A 6 -17.27 -10.71 15.54
CA ASP A 6 -18.37 -9.77 15.35
C ASP A 6 -18.10 -8.43 16.08
N VAL A 7 -18.89 -7.43 15.72
CA VAL A 7 -18.76 -6.05 16.24
C VAL A 7 -18.92 -5.98 17.77
N LEU A 8 -19.71 -6.89 18.37
CA LEU A 8 -19.86 -6.98 19.83
C LEU A 8 -18.62 -7.58 20.49
N GLN A 9 -17.98 -8.56 19.85
CA GLN A 9 -16.71 -9.12 20.29
C GLN A 9 -15.61 -8.05 20.25
N LEU A 10 -15.53 -7.23 19.20
CA LEU A 10 -14.57 -6.11 19.14
C LEU A 10 -14.72 -5.17 20.33
N ARG A 11 -15.96 -4.76 20.63
CA ARG A 11 -16.26 -3.93 21.81
C ARG A 11 -15.85 -4.61 23.10
N TYR A 12 -16.22 -5.88 23.27
CA TYR A 12 -15.89 -6.64 24.46
C TYR A 12 -14.37 -6.75 24.67
N GLN A 13 -13.61 -7.00 23.60
CA GLN A 13 -12.14 -7.05 23.66
C GLN A 13 -11.55 -5.71 24.11
N LEU A 14 -12.04 -4.59 23.55
CA LEU A 14 -11.61 -3.26 23.97
C LEU A 14 -11.98 -2.97 25.42
N GLU A 15 -13.25 -3.01 25.78
CA GLU A 15 -13.70 -2.57 27.11
C GLU A 15 -13.27 -3.53 28.23
N SER A 16 -13.51 -4.84 28.05
CA SER A 16 -13.40 -5.81 29.13
C SER A 16 -12.02 -6.45 29.23
N ASN A 17 -11.31 -6.61 28.11
CA ASN A 17 -10.01 -7.31 28.10
C ASN A 17 -8.82 -6.36 27.98
N LEU A 18 -8.99 -5.19 27.38
CA LEU A 18 -7.92 -4.21 27.25
C LEU A 18 -8.05 -3.11 28.32
N LEU A 19 -9.08 -2.28 28.24
CA LEU A 19 -9.19 -1.06 29.06
C LEU A 19 -9.27 -1.31 30.57
N MET A 20 -9.84 -2.43 31.02
CA MET A 20 -9.93 -2.78 32.44
C MET A 20 -8.60 -3.15 33.10
N TYR A 21 -7.59 -3.56 32.32
CA TYR A 21 -6.35 -4.11 32.85
C TYR A 21 -5.15 -3.17 32.73
N ILE A 22 -5.34 -1.98 32.16
CA ILE A 22 -4.26 -1.00 31.99
C ILE A 22 -3.97 -0.32 33.33
N PRO A 23 -2.73 -0.41 33.85
CA PRO A 23 -2.33 0.29 35.06
C PRO A 23 -2.45 1.81 34.90
N ASN A 24 -2.85 2.52 35.97
CA ASN A 24 -3.06 3.97 35.92
C ASN A 24 -1.77 4.78 35.68
N ASP A 25 -0.60 4.18 35.91
CA ASP A 25 0.73 4.75 35.74
C ASP A 25 1.38 4.44 34.39
N GLU A 26 0.70 3.66 33.53
CA GLU A 26 1.14 3.36 32.17
C GLU A 26 0.29 4.08 31.12
N TYR A 27 0.87 4.42 29.98
CA TYR A 27 0.16 5.03 28.86
C TYR A 27 -0.04 4.03 27.73
N LEU A 28 -1.26 3.92 27.21
CA LEU A 28 -1.57 3.12 26.02
C LEU A 28 -2.04 4.01 24.87
N ILE A 29 -1.51 3.76 23.67
CA ILE A 29 -2.02 4.32 22.43
C ILE A 29 -2.54 3.16 21.57
N ILE A 30 -3.81 3.23 21.20
CA ILE A 30 -4.48 2.29 20.30
C ILE A 30 -4.56 2.97 18.94
N LEU A 31 -4.02 2.31 17.91
CA LEU A 31 -4.11 2.74 16.51
C LEU A 31 -5.00 1.74 15.78
N LEU A 32 -6.16 2.19 15.30
CA LEU A 32 -7.06 1.39 14.49
C LEU A 32 -7.01 1.93 13.07
N ASP A 33 -6.30 1.21 12.21
CA ASP A 33 -6.12 1.60 10.82
C ASP A 33 -7.28 1.11 9.95
N SER A 34 -7.72 1.95 9.02
CA SER A 34 -8.73 1.69 7.98
C SER A 34 -9.99 0.97 8.51
N ILE A 35 -10.69 1.58 9.47
CA ILE A 35 -11.92 0.97 10.02
C ILE A 35 -13.04 0.83 8.97
N ASP A 36 -12.91 1.49 7.81
CA ASP A 36 -13.75 1.29 6.63
C ASP A 36 -13.61 -0.10 5.98
N GLN A 37 -12.53 -0.83 6.26
CA GLN A 37 -12.34 -2.23 5.82
C GLN A 37 -13.10 -3.25 6.69
N LEU A 38 -13.68 -2.81 7.80
CA LEU A 38 -14.57 -3.67 8.58
C LEU A 38 -15.84 -4.00 7.79
N GLU A 39 -16.54 -5.05 8.23
CA GLU A 39 -17.84 -5.41 7.70
C GLU A 39 -18.88 -4.30 7.94
N THR A 40 -19.90 -4.25 7.11
CA THR A 40 -20.88 -3.15 7.10
C THR A 40 -21.64 -2.94 8.43
N ASP A 41 -21.72 -3.97 9.27
CA ASP A 41 -22.30 -3.90 10.62
C ASP A 41 -21.45 -3.11 11.61
N ALA A 42 -20.17 -2.86 11.30
CA ALA A 42 -19.26 -2.05 12.12
C ALA A 42 -19.34 -0.54 11.82
N TYR A 43 -19.98 -0.14 10.71
CA TYR A 43 -19.95 1.26 10.23
C TYR A 43 -20.73 2.22 11.12
N ASP A 44 -21.66 1.72 11.96
CA ASP A 44 -22.33 2.53 12.98
C ASP A 44 -21.39 2.98 14.11
N CYS A 45 -20.16 2.44 14.15
CA CYS A 45 -19.10 2.71 15.11
C CYS A 45 -19.49 2.46 16.59
N GLN A 46 -20.64 1.84 16.88
CA GLN A 46 -21.13 1.65 18.26
C GLN A 46 -20.29 0.66 19.08
N TRP A 47 -19.43 -0.10 18.41
CA TRP A 47 -18.42 -0.94 19.05
C TRP A 47 -17.26 -0.15 19.63
N LEU A 48 -17.00 1.06 19.13
CA LEU A 48 -15.93 1.91 19.63
C LEU A 48 -16.41 2.58 20.94
N PRO A 49 -15.68 2.43 22.06
CA PRO A 49 -16.07 3.04 23.32
C PRO A 49 -16.10 4.58 23.19
N ALA A 50 -17.16 5.20 23.71
CA ALA A 50 -17.22 6.66 23.80
C ALA A 50 -16.27 7.22 24.87
N LEU A 51 -15.86 6.38 25.84
CA LEU A 51 -15.05 6.74 26.99
C LEU A 51 -13.80 5.86 27.05
N PHE A 52 -12.64 6.51 27.09
CA PHE A 52 -11.35 5.88 27.33
C PHE A 52 -10.80 6.34 28.69
N PRO A 53 -10.04 5.48 29.42
CA PRO A 53 -9.29 5.91 30.59
C PRO A 53 -8.33 7.06 30.27
N LYS A 54 -8.00 7.90 31.26
CA LYS A 54 -7.20 9.14 31.05
C LYS A 54 -5.82 8.89 30.45
N ASN A 55 -5.25 7.72 30.73
CA ASN A 55 -3.96 7.25 30.27
C ASN A 55 -4.02 6.48 28.94
N VAL A 56 -5.20 6.41 28.31
CA VAL A 56 -5.41 5.73 27.03
C VAL A 56 -5.80 6.74 25.95
N LYS A 57 -5.18 6.61 24.78
CA LYS A 57 -5.56 7.34 23.56
C LYS A 57 -5.94 6.35 22.47
N CYS A 58 -6.99 6.66 21.72
CA CYS A 58 -7.38 5.88 20.55
C CYS A 58 -7.36 6.79 19.33
N ILE A 59 -6.65 6.38 18.29
CA ILE A 59 -6.60 7.05 16.99
C ILE A 59 -7.21 6.08 15.99
N VAL A 60 -8.17 6.57 15.22
CA VAL A 60 -8.86 5.80 14.17
C VAL A 60 -8.64 6.49 12.84
N SER A 61 -8.35 5.73 11.78
CA SER A 61 -8.32 6.24 10.41
C SER A 61 -9.50 5.66 9.62
N ALA A 62 -10.09 6.49 8.76
CA ALA A 62 -11.19 6.09 7.87
C ALA A 62 -11.19 6.96 6.62
N ILE A 63 -11.69 6.42 5.50
CA ILE A 63 -12.03 7.21 4.32
C ILE A 63 -13.27 8.08 4.65
N PRO A 64 -13.23 9.41 4.38
CA PRO A 64 -14.27 10.34 4.85
C PRO A 64 -15.68 10.05 4.29
N ASP A 65 -15.77 9.55 3.06
CA ASP A 65 -17.04 9.35 2.35
C ASP A 65 -17.53 7.89 2.36
N HIS A 66 -16.99 7.04 3.24
CA HIS A 66 -17.35 5.63 3.31
C HIS A 66 -18.32 5.33 4.45
N GLY A 67 -19.44 4.65 4.14
CA GLY A 67 -20.31 4.01 5.14
C GLY A 67 -20.93 4.93 6.21
N ASN A 68 -20.95 6.26 6.02
CA ASN A 68 -21.30 7.26 7.04
C ASN A 68 -20.42 7.20 8.32
N ILE A 69 -19.26 6.56 8.27
CA ILE A 69 -18.38 6.33 9.41
C ILE A 69 -18.00 7.66 10.08
N LEU A 70 -17.61 8.67 9.30
CA LEU A 70 -17.24 10.00 9.82
C LEU A 70 -18.39 10.65 10.61
N ALA A 71 -19.62 10.55 10.12
CA ALA A 71 -20.79 11.10 10.80
C ALA A 71 -21.07 10.36 12.13
N ASN A 72 -20.91 9.04 12.13
CA ASN A 72 -21.11 8.20 13.32
C ASN A 72 -20.03 8.46 14.39
N LEU A 73 -18.77 8.57 13.99
CA LEU A 73 -17.65 8.95 14.87
C LEU A 73 -17.88 10.34 15.49
N LYS A 74 -18.32 11.32 14.70
CA LYS A 74 -18.73 12.64 15.21
C LYS A 74 -19.84 12.53 16.25
N GLY A 75 -20.80 11.64 16.03
CA GLY A 75 -21.83 11.32 17.01
C GLY A 75 -21.24 10.85 18.34
N ILE A 76 -20.38 9.84 18.31
CA ILE A 76 -19.72 9.28 19.51
C ILE A 76 -18.95 10.35 20.28
N ILE A 77 -18.20 11.20 19.57
CA ILE A 77 -17.45 12.32 20.17
C ILE A 77 -18.40 13.31 20.85
N ASN A 78 -19.49 13.70 20.16
CA ASN A 78 -20.44 14.70 20.67
C ASN A 78 -21.27 14.20 21.86
N TYR A 79 -21.49 12.88 21.99
CA TYR A 79 -22.19 12.29 23.13
C TYR A 79 -21.31 12.11 24.38
N ASN A 80 -20.00 12.35 24.29
CA ASN A 80 -19.10 12.19 25.44
C ASN A 80 -19.23 13.39 26.40
N PRO A 81 -19.77 13.20 27.62
CA PRO A 81 -20.04 14.31 28.55
C PRO A 81 -18.78 14.91 29.18
N PHE A 82 -17.60 14.30 28.97
CA PHE A 82 -16.33 14.75 29.51
C PHE A 82 -15.47 15.52 28.49
N LEU A 83 -15.89 15.59 27.23
CA LEU A 83 -15.23 16.40 26.20
C LEU A 83 -15.78 17.82 26.21
N SER A 84 -14.93 18.79 25.87
CA SER A 84 -15.35 20.17 25.61
C SER A 84 -16.29 20.23 24.41
N ASN A 85 -17.13 21.27 24.34
CA ASN A 85 -17.98 21.51 23.16
C ASN A 85 -17.17 21.74 21.87
N ASP A 86 -15.89 22.10 21.99
CA ASP A 86 -14.96 22.18 20.87
C ASP A 86 -14.20 20.86 20.74
N THR A 87 -14.53 20.09 19.70
CA THR A 87 -13.95 18.77 19.38
C THR A 87 -13.34 18.72 17.99
N GLU A 88 -13.26 19.84 17.27
CA GLU A 88 -12.71 19.87 15.90
C GLU A 88 -11.24 19.45 15.87
N HIS A 89 -10.48 19.74 16.93
CA HIS A 89 -9.09 19.31 17.08
C HIS A 89 -8.90 17.79 17.18
N LEU A 90 -9.98 17.02 17.40
CA LEU A 90 -9.95 15.54 17.40
C LEU A 90 -10.10 14.96 15.98
N LEU A 91 -10.45 15.79 15.00
CA LEU A 91 -10.66 15.40 13.62
C LEU A 91 -9.51 15.94 12.78
N VAL A 92 -8.65 15.05 12.31
CA VAL A 92 -7.52 15.40 11.44
C VAL A 92 -7.87 14.96 10.02
N ASN A 93 -8.17 15.94 9.15
CA ASN A 93 -8.31 15.69 7.72
C ASN A 93 -6.93 15.67 7.05
N VAL A 94 -6.67 14.65 6.23
CA VAL A 94 -5.43 14.52 5.46
C VAL A 94 -5.76 14.77 3.99
N PRO A 95 -5.64 16.01 3.49
CA PRO A 95 -5.98 16.32 2.11
C PRO A 95 -4.93 15.77 1.13
N PRO A 96 -5.28 15.66 -0.15
CA PRO A 96 -4.31 15.45 -1.22
C PRO A 96 -3.21 16.52 -1.23
N PHE A 97 -2.08 16.19 -1.84
CA PHE A 97 -0.95 17.11 -1.95
C PHE A 97 -1.28 18.30 -2.84
N GLU A 98 -0.77 19.48 -2.44
CA GLU A 98 -0.64 20.62 -3.32
C GLU A 98 0.61 20.46 -4.21
N ALA A 99 0.52 20.92 -5.46
CA ALA A 99 1.64 20.82 -6.42
C ALA A 99 2.93 21.50 -5.93
N SER A 100 2.82 22.55 -5.11
CA SER A 100 3.94 23.23 -4.45
C SER A 100 4.68 22.32 -3.46
N THR A 101 3.94 21.54 -2.67
CA THR A 101 4.49 20.62 -1.67
C THR A 101 5.15 19.41 -2.32
N VAL A 102 4.66 18.96 -3.49
CA VAL A 102 5.27 17.82 -4.21
C VAL A 102 6.74 18.08 -4.54
N ASP A 103 7.10 19.28 -4.99
CA ASP A 103 8.49 19.61 -5.34
C ASP A 103 9.41 19.51 -4.10
N ILE A 104 8.91 19.90 -2.92
CA ILE A 104 9.64 19.78 -1.65
C ILE A 104 9.84 18.29 -1.31
N VAL A 105 8.77 17.51 -1.33
CA VAL A 105 8.83 16.08 -1.00
C VAL A 105 9.74 15.31 -1.95
N TYR A 106 9.67 15.58 -3.25
CA TYR A 106 10.55 14.98 -4.24
C TYR A 106 12.02 15.35 -4.02
N ASN A 107 12.33 16.57 -3.60
CA ASN A 107 13.71 16.94 -3.28
C ASN A 107 14.27 16.14 -2.12
N ASP A 108 13.47 15.99 -1.07
CA ASP A 108 13.85 15.24 0.12
C ASP A 108 14.06 13.76 -0.23
N TRP A 109 13.13 13.15 -0.98
CA TRP A 109 13.25 11.76 -1.42
C TRP A 109 14.42 11.52 -2.38
N LEU A 110 14.66 12.43 -3.34
CA LEU A 110 15.83 12.38 -4.22
C LEU A 110 17.14 12.43 -3.42
N SER A 111 17.22 13.33 -2.43
CA SER A 111 18.37 13.47 -1.53
C SER A 111 18.61 12.18 -0.74
N MET A 112 17.56 11.58 -0.16
CA MET A 112 17.64 10.31 0.55
C MET A 112 18.16 9.17 -0.33
N LYS A 113 17.77 9.13 -1.61
CA LYS A 113 18.23 8.13 -2.58
C LYS A 113 19.55 8.52 -3.27
N GLN A 114 20.18 9.63 -2.88
CA GLN A 114 21.41 10.17 -3.49
C GLN A 114 21.31 10.38 -5.01
N ARG A 115 20.15 10.85 -5.47
CA ARG A 115 19.82 11.13 -6.88
C ARG A 115 19.49 12.61 -7.07
N SER A 116 19.53 13.07 -8.31
CA SER A 116 19.03 14.40 -8.71
C SER A 116 18.48 14.32 -10.14
N LEU A 117 17.59 15.26 -10.45
CA LEU A 117 17.07 15.47 -11.80
C LEU A 117 17.82 16.60 -12.51
N SER A 118 17.79 16.58 -13.85
CA SER A 118 18.16 17.75 -14.65
C SER A 118 17.12 18.87 -14.50
N ASP A 119 17.47 20.08 -14.92
CA ASP A 119 16.56 21.22 -14.90
C ASP A 119 15.32 20.97 -15.78
N GLU A 120 15.48 20.33 -16.93
CA GLU A 120 14.39 19.98 -17.84
C GLU A 120 13.47 18.92 -17.22
N GLN A 121 14.03 17.87 -16.62
CA GLN A 121 13.27 16.81 -15.95
C GLN A 121 12.48 17.38 -14.76
N ARG A 122 13.12 18.24 -13.95
CA ARG A 122 12.44 18.92 -12.84
C ARG A 122 11.31 19.81 -13.34
N SER A 123 11.54 20.61 -14.38
CA SER A 123 10.51 21.48 -14.95
C SER A 123 9.31 20.66 -15.44
N PHE A 124 9.58 19.56 -16.15
CA PHE A 124 8.53 18.67 -16.64
C PHE A 124 7.67 18.09 -15.52
N ILE A 125 8.28 17.58 -14.46
CA ILE A 125 7.55 17.02 -13.32
C ILE A 125 6.74 18.08 -12.58
N ARG A 126 7.29 19.29 -12.41
CA ARG A 126 6.55 20.40 -11.80
C ARG A 126 5.32 20.78 -12.62
N ASP A 127 5.45 20.84 -13.93
CA ASP A 127 4.32 21.16 -14.82
C ASP A 127 3.29 20.02 -14.84
N LEU A 128 3.76 18.77 -14.86
CA LEU A 128 2.91 17.59 -14.74
C LEU A 128 2.04 17.64 -13.48
N MET A 129 2.61 17.99 -12.32
CA MET A 129 1.88 18.06 -11.05
C MET A 129 0.89 19.22 -11.02
N LYS A 130 1.23 20.38 -11.60
CA LYS A 130 0.32 21.52 -11.69
C LYS A 130 -0.92 21.25 -12.56
N GLU A 131 -0.81 20.35 -13.53
CA GLU A 131 -1.93 19.96 -14.39
C GLU A 131 -2.92 19.00 -13.69
N ARG A 132 -2.57 18.49 -12.50
CA ARG A 132 -3.43 17.57 -11.75
C ARG A 132 -4.44 18.32 -10.90
N THR A 133 -5.67 17.82 -10.90
CA THR A 133 -6.76 18.30 -10.02
C THR A 133 -6.58 17.81 -8.58
N GLU A 134 -6.01 16.62 -8.42
CA GLU A 134 -5.80 15.96 -7.14
C GLU A 134 -4.51 15.14 -7.21
N ILE A 135 -3.65 15.27 -6.21
CA ILE A 135 -2.36 14.57 -6.15
C ILE A 135 -2.36 13.68 -4.91
N LEU A 136 -2.73 12.42 -5.10
CA LEU A 136 -2.71 11.43 -4.03
C LEU A 136 -1.27 11.08 -3.65
N PRO A 137 -0.97 10.83 -2.36
CA PRO A 137 0.35 10.39 -1.90
C PRO A 137 0.89 9.18 -2.68
N LEU A 138 0.04 8.17 -2.93
CA LEU A 138 0.42 6.98 -3.67
C LEU A 138 0.73 7.27 -5.14
N TYR A 139 -0.06 8.12 -5.79
CA TYR A 139 0.23 8.58 -7.16
C TYR A 139 1.60 9.26 -7.23
N MET A 140 1.84 10.18 -6.31
CA MET A 140 3.11 10.89 -6.18
C MET A 140 4.27 9.91 -5.95
N LYS A 141 4.10 8.88 -5.12
CA LYS A 141 5.10 7.85 -4.88
C LYS A 141 5.39 7.02 -6.14
N LEU A 142 4.37 6.55 -6.85
CA LEU A 142 4.56 5.75 -8.07
C LEU A 142 5.25 6.54 -9.18
N VAL A 143 4.91 7.82 -9.35
CA VAL A 143 5.61 8.71 -10.29
C VAL A 143 7.07 8.90 -9.88
N PHE A 144 7.35 9.03 -8.58
CA PHE A 144 8.71 9.12 -8.07
C PHE A 144 9.54 7.86 -8.38
N ASP A 145 8.95 6.67 -8.25
CA ASP A 145 9.64 5.41 -8.56
C ASP A 145 9.99 5.30 -10.04
N ILE A 146 9.12 5.81 -10.92
CA ILE A 146 9.44 5.92 -12.35
C ILE A 146 10.59 6.90 -12.56
N ILE A 147 10.55 8.08 -11.93
CA ILE A 147 11.61 9.09 -12.03
C ILE A 147 12.96 8.55 -11.54
N LEU A 148 12.97 7.69 -10.52
CA LEU A 148 14.20 7.05 -10.02
C LEU A 148 14.88 6.14 -11.04
N THR A 149 14.22 5.77 -12.14
CA THR A 149 14.86 5.02 -13.23
C THR A 149 15.59 5.91 -14.23
N TRP A 150 15.34 7.23 -14.21
CA TRP A 150 15.89 8.15 -15.18
C TRP A 150 17.37 8.43 -14.97
N HIS A 151 18.08 8.63 -16.07
CA HIS A 151 19.41 9.21 -16.14
C HIS A 151 19.31 10.66 -16.60
N SER A 152 20.35 11.46 -16.34
CA SER A 152 20.39 12.87 -16.75
C SER A 152 20.38 13.08 -18.26
N TYR A 153 20.73 12.05 -19.04
CA TYR A 153 20.75 12.07 -20.50
C TYR A 153 19.53 11.42 -21.13
N ASP A 154 18.62 10.85 -20.33
CA ASP A 154 17.40 10.26 -20.86
C ASP A 154 16.47 11.36 -21.36
N LEU A 155 15.87 11.13 -22.53
CA LEU A 155 14.81 11.99 -23.03
C LEU A 155 13.57 11.87 -22.14
N ILE A 156 12.89 12.99 -21.92
CA ILE A 156 11.65 13.03 -21.14
C ILE A 156 10.61 12.13 -21.80
N ASP A 157 10.08 11.17 -21.04
CA ASP A 157 8.96 10.36 -21.48
C ASP A 157 7.64 11.11 -21.30
N PHE A 158 7.19 11.73 -22.40
CA PHE A 158 5.93 12.47 -22.43
C PHE A 158 4.69 11.58 -22.21
N GLU A 159 4.81 10.25 -22.27
CA GLU A 159 3.72 9.33 -21.91
C GLU A 159 3.31 9.48 -20.44
N LEU A 160 4.21 9.96 -19.56
CA LEU A 160 3.88 10.27 -18.16
C LEU A 160 2.70 11.25 -18.02
N ARG A 161 2.49 12.14 -19.00
CA ARG A 161 1.35 13.07 -18.99
C ARG A 161 0.00 12.34 -19.04
N LYS A 162 -0.03 11.15 -19.65
CA LYS A 162 -1.23 10.33 -19.79
C LYS A 162 -1.63 9.63 -18.49
N LEU A 163 -0.74 9.58 -17.49
CA LEU A 163 -1.01 8.89 -16.23
C LEU A 163 -1.86 9.75 -15.30
N LYS A 164 -3.18 9.58 -15.34
CA LYS A 164 -4.13 10.46 -14.63
C LYS A 164 -4.41 10.02 -13.21
N ASN A 165 -4.21 8.73 -12.91
CA ASN A 165 -4.53 8.11 -11.64
C ASN A 165 -3.51 7.03 -11.28
N VAL A 166 -3.68 6.44 -10.10
CA VAL A 166 -2.83 5.37 -9.57
C VAL A 166 -2.80 4.16 -10.51
N ASP A 167 -3.95 3.75 -11.07
CA ASP A 167 -4.03 2.60 -11.98
C ASP A 167 -3.19 2.80 -13.24
N ASP A 168 -3.20 4.01 -13.81
CA ASP A 168 -2.37 4.34 -14.96
C ASP A 168 -0.88 4.21 -14.61
N CYS A 169 -0.47 4.68 -13.43
CA CYS A 169 0.90 4.54 -12.94
C CYS A 169 1.31 3.06 -12.75
N ILE A 170 0.44 2.24 -12.16
CA ILE A 170 0.70 0.79 -11.99
C ILE A 170 0.85 0.12 -13.35
N ARG A 171 -0.05 0.41 -14.31
CA ARG A 171 0.04 -0.12 -15.68
C ARG A 171 1.32 0.31 -16.37
N TYR A 172 1.73 1.57 -16.20
CA TYR A 172 2.98 2.09 -16.75
C TYR A 172 4.18 1.33 -16.17
N LEU A 173 4.25 1.19 -14.85
CA LEU A 173 5.31 0.46 -14.16
C LEU A 173 5.41 -1.00 -14.64
N PHE A 174 4.28 -1.71 -14.70
CA PHE A 174 4.28 -3.11 -15.16
C PHE A 174 4.67 -3.23 -16.63
N ASN A 175 4.24 -2.29 -17.49
CA ASN A 175 4.69 -2.22 -18.88
C ASN A 175 6.19 -1.91 -19.01
N HIS A 176 6.78 -1.20 -18.06
CA HIS A 176 8.21 -0.97 -18.01
C HIS A 176 8.95 -2.24 -17.56
N LEU A 177 8.51 -2.89 -16.48
CA LEU A 177 9.11 -4.12 -15.96
C LEU A 177 9.04 -5.28 -16.95
N THR A 178 7.97 -5.38 -17.76
CA THR A 178 7.88 -6.37 -18.85
C THR A 178 8.91 -6.16 -19.97
N LYS A 179 9.55 -4.99 -20.08
CA LYS A 179 10.64 -4.73 -21.03
C LYS A 179 12.01 -5.04 -20.43
N ILE A 180 12.17 -4.86 -19.12
CA ILE A 180 13.41 -5.19 -18.39
C ILE A 180 13.55 -6.71 -18.26
N HIS A 181 12.47 -7.36 -17.85
CA HIS A 181 12.41 -8.81 -17.63
C HIS A 181 11.94 -9.52 -18.89
N ASN A 182 12.08 -10.84 -18.92
CA ASN A 182 11.42 -11.64 -19.95
C ASN A 182 9.90 -11.46 -19.82
N ASN A 183 9.27 -10.90 -20.86
CA ASN A 183 7.86 -10.53 -20.86
C ASN A 183 6.93 -11.68 -20.41
N ILE A 184 7.13 -12.88 -20.94
CA ILE A 184 6.29 -14.05 -20.60
C ILE A 184 6.50 -14.43 -19.14
N LEU A 185 7.76 -14.53 -18.69
CA LEU A 185 8.09 -14.84 -17.30
C LEU A 185 7.48 -13.84 -16.33
N PHE A 186 7.69 -12.54 -16.55
CA PHE A 186 7.18 -11.50 -15.67
C PHE A 186 5.66 -11.57 -15.57
N ARG A 187 4.96 -11.55 -16.71
CA ARG A 187 3.49 -11.60 -16.72
C ARG A 187 2.95 -12.84 -16.02
N ARG A 188 3.55 -14.01 -16.24
CA ARG A 188 3.13 -15.25 -15.58
C ARG A 188 3.39 -15.22 -14.09
N ALA A 189 4.54 -14.71 -13.65
CA ALA A 189 4.85 -14.55 -12.23
C ALA A 189 3.80 -13.68 -11.52
N ILE A 190 3.51 -12.50 -12.08
CA ILE A 190 2.48 -11.59 -11.53
C ILE A 190 1.11 -12.27 -11.53
N CYS A 191 0.71 -12.92 -12.62
CA CYS A 191 -0.58 -13.62 -12.69
C CYS A 191 -0.70 -14.73 -11.64
N TYR A 192 0.34 -15.55 -11.43
CA TYR A 192 0.31 -16.62 -10.45
C TYR A 192 0.26 -16.06 -9.02
N MET A 193 1.04 -15.03 -8.71
CA MET A 193 0.96 -14.33 -7.42
C MET A 193 -0.44 -13.78 -7.17
N THR A 194 -1.03 -13.06 -8.13
CA THR A 194 -2.37 -12.49 -8.00
C THR A 194 -3.48 -13.55 -7.91
N ALA A 195 -3.29 -14.72 -8.55
CA ALA A 195 -4.26 -15.81 -8.47
C ALA A 195 -4.26 -16.51 -7.10
N CYS A 196 -3.12 -16.52 -6.40
CA CYS A 196 -2.96 -17.13 -5.09
C CYS A 196 -3.44 -16.20 -3.97
N ARG A 197 -4.74 -16.29 -3.62
CA ARG A 197 -5.37 -15.44 -2.59
C ARG A 197 -4.71 -15.49 -1.22
N ASN A 198 -4.13 -16.64 -0.86
CA ASN A 198 -3.44 -16.84 0.41
C ASN A 198 -1.91 -16.65 0.30
N GLY A 199 -1.48 -15.87 -0.70
CA GLY A 199 -0.07 -15.72 -1.02
C GLY A 199 0.51 -16.96 -1.69
N ILE A 200 1.75 -16.85 -2.13
CA ILE A 200 2.51 -17.95 -2.73
C ILE A 200 3.94 -17.91 -2.19
N SER A 201 4.47 -19.04 -1.74
CA SER A 201 5.87 -19.10 -1.33
C SER A 201 6.79 -18.98 -2.54
N GLN A 202 8.04 -18.58 -2.31
CA GLN A 202 9.03 -18.51 -3.38
C GLN A 202 9.19 -19.87 -4.10
N ASN A 203 9.22 -20.97 -3.34
CA ASN A 203 9.39 -22.31 -3.90
C ASN A 203 8.19 -22.70 -4.77
N GLU A 204 6.96 -22.45 -4.31
CA GLU A 204 5.75 -22.72 -5.09
C GLU A 204 5.70 -21.89 -6.36
N LEU A 205 6.07 -20.60 -6.29
CA LEU A 205 6.08 -19.74 -7.46
C LEU A 205 7.12 -20.22 -8.49
N GLU A 206 8.32 -20.57 -8.05
CA GLU A 206 9.36 -21.15 -8.90
C GLU A 206 8.92 -22.50 -9.51
N ASP A 207 8.24 -23.34 -8.75
CA ASP A 207 7.73 -24.63 -9.22
C ASP A 207 6.63 -24.44 -10.26
N VAL A 208 5.63 -23.59 -10.01
CA VAL A 208 4.54 -23.29 -10.96
C VAL A 208 5.09 -22.66 -12.24
N LEU A 209 6.04 -21.73 -12.14
CA LEU A 209 6.72 -21.15 -13.31
C LEU A 209 7.56 -22.18 -14.07
N SER A 210 8.12 -23.17 -13.38
CA SER A 210 8.85 -24.28 -14.00
C SER A 210 7.94 -25.28 -14.71
N LEU A 211 6.64 -25.27 -14.42
CA LEU A 211 5.63 -26.09 -15.10
C LEU A 211 4.98 -25.37 -16.30
N ASP A 212 5.20 -24.06 -16.46
CA ASP A 212 4.71 -23.31 -17.62
C ASP A 212 5.68 -23.48 -18.81
N ASP A 213 5.26 -24.30 -19.79
CA ASP A 213 6.01 -24.57 -21.01
C ASP A 213 6.36 -23.30 -21.81
N ASP A 214 5.49 -22.28 -21.81
CA ASP A 214 5.74 -21.04 -22.54
C ASP A 214 6.78 -20.18 -21.82
N VAL A 215 6.78 -20.17 -20.48
CA VAL A 215 7.84 -19.55 -19.67
C VAL A 215 9.17 -20.24 -19.91
N LEU A 216 9.21 -21.57 -19.85
CA LEU A 216 10.46 -22.30 -20.06
C LEU A 216 11.02 -22.09 -21.47
N LYS A 217 10.17 -22.11 -22.50
CA LYS A 217 10.58 -21.80 -23.88
C LYS A 217 11.10 -20.37 -24.02
N SER A 218 10.47 -19.41 -23.33
CA SER A 218 10.87 -18.00 -23.41
C SER A 218 12.21 -17.75 -22.72
N VAL A 219 12.53 -18.50 -21.65
CA VAL A 219 13.78 -18.39 -20.87
C VAL A 219 14.91 -19.18 -21.53
N PHE A 220 14.66 -20.41 -21.97
CA PHE A 220 15.67 -21.32 -22.50
C PHE A 220 15.72 -21.30 -24.04
N GLN A 221 15.97 -20.12 -24.62
CA GLN A 221 15.95 -19.94 -26.08
C GLN A 221 17.12 -20.62 -26.80
N HIS A 222 18.28 -20.71 -26.16
CA HIS A 222 19.52 -21.18 -26.78
C HIS A 222 20.01 -22.53 -26.26
N TYR A 223 19.59 -22.91 -25.06
CA TYR A 223 20.02 -24.15 -24.40
C TYR A 223 18.92 -24.67 -23.50
N ILE A 224 18.54 -25.93 -23.69
CA ILE A 224 17.56 -26.63 -22.86
C ILE A 224 18.34 -27.43 -21.81
N PRO A 225 18.21 -27.11 -20.51
CA PRO A 225 18.89 -27.86 -19.47
C PRO A 225 18.32 -29.29 -19.34
N PRO A 226 19.12 -30.26 -18.84
CA PRO A 226 18.64 -31.63 -18.59
C PRO A 226 17.48 -31.67 -17.60
N ILE A 227 17.50 -30.76 -16.62
CA ILE A 227 16.42 -30.54 -15.66
C ILE A 227 15.78 -29.21 -16.01
N ARG A 228 14.52 -29.25 -16.45
CA ARG A 228 13.74 -28.07 -16.81
C ARG A 228 13.15 -27.43 -15.55
N ARG A 229 13.95 -26.59 -14.90
CA ARG A 229 13.54 -25.76 -13.76
C ARG A 229 13.92 -24.32 -14.03
N LEU A 230 13.05 -23.38 -13.66
CA LEU A 230 13.33 -21.96 -13.73
C LEU A 230 14.57 -21.66 -12.87
N PRO A 231 15.57 -20.93 -13.38
CA PRO A 231 16.66 -20.45 -12.55
C PRO A 231 16.11 -19.43 -11.53
N GLY A 232 16.20 -19.75 -10.22
CA GLY A 232 15.63 -18.92 -9.15
C GLY A 232 16.10 -17.46 -9.17
N ILE A 233 17.32 -17.19 -9.67
CA ILE A 233 17.84 -15.84 -9.84
C ILE A 233 16.95 -14.93 -10.71
N LEU A 234 16.20 -15.50 -11.67
CA LEU A 234 15.28 -14.71 -12.51
C LEU A 234 14.12 -14.18 -11.68
N TRP A 235 13.55 -15.02 -10.81
CA TRP A 235 12.53 -14.58 -9.86
C TRP A 235 13.11 -13.59 -8.86
N THR A 236 14.30 -13.84 -8.29
CA THR A 236 14.95 -12.91 -7.36
C THR A 236 15.09 -11.50 -7.94
N ARG A 237 15.41 -11.37 -9.24
CA ARG A 237 15.51 -10.05 -9.89
C ARG A 237 14.14 -9.37 -10.04
N ILE A 238 13.11 -10.11 -10.45
CA ILE A 238 11.74 -9.59 -10.53
C ILE A 238 11.27 -9.14 -9.15
N ARG A 239 11.50 -9.96 -8.14
CA ARG A 239 11.17 -9.69 -6.74
C ARG A 239 11.83 -8.40 -6.25
N ASN A 240 13.12 -8.22 -6.49
CA ASN A 240 13.86 -7.02 -6.07
C ASN A 240 13.30 -5.74 -6.72
N ASP A 241 12.86 -5.80 -7.98
CA ASP A 241 12.25 -4.65 -8.65
C ASP A 241 10.81 -4.38 -8.17
N LEU A 242 10.19 -5.32 -7.45
CA LEU A 242 8.86 -5.20 -6.86
C LEU A 242 8.87 -5.05 -5.35
N ASP A 243 10.04 -4.97 -4.72
CA ASP A 243 10.24 -5.09 -3.26
C ASP A 243 9.35 -4.14 -2.46
N GLU A 244 9.17 -2.90 -2.93
CA GLU A 244 8.33 -1.90 -2.26
C GLU A 244 6.80 -2.12 -2.44
N TYR A 245 6.39 -3.07 -3.28
CA TYR A 245 4.98 -3.37 -3.60
C TYR A 245 4.51 -4.74 -3.13
N ILE A 246 5.43 -5.56 -2.62
CA ILE A 246 5.14 -6.91 -2.12
C ILE A 246 5.57 -7.01 -0.66
N THR A 247 4.92 -7.89 0.08
CA THR A 247 5.24 -8.18 1.48
C THR A 247 5.33 -9.67 1.71
N GLU A 248 6.01 -10.08 2.77
CA GLU A 248 6.05 -11.47 3.23
C GLU A 248 5.22 -11.64 4.48
N LYS A 249 4.44 -12.74 4.54
CA LYS A 249 3.69 -13.15 5.72
C LYS A 249 4.01 -14.61 6.04
N GLU A 250 4.00 -14.98 7.31
CA GLU A 250 4.07 -16.38 7.71
C GLU A 250 2.67 -17.00 7.70
N VAL A 251 2.51 -18.08 6.95
CA VAL A 251 1.29 -18.90 6.88
C VAL A 251 1.72 -20.36 6.99
N ASP A 252 1.16 -21.10 7.95
CA ASP A 252 1.45 -22.53 8.17
C ASP A 252 2.96 -22.85 8.17
N ASP A 253 3.75 -22.11 8.97
CA ASP A 253 5.21 -22.23 9.10
C ASP A 253 6.00 -21.95 7.79
N SER A 254 5.38 -21.31 6.80
CA SER A 254 6.00 -20.94 5.52
C SER A 254 5.88 -19.45 5.23
N SER A 255 6.97 -18.83 4.76
CA SER A 255 6.93 -17.45 4.26
C SER A 255 6.31 -17.42 2.87
N VAL A 256 5.23 -16.66 2.74
CA VAL A 256 4.47 -16.47 1.50
C VAL A 256 4.45 -15.01 1.09
N ILE A 257 4.50 -14.77 -0.22
CA ILE A 257 4.55 -13.44 -0.82
C ILE A 257 3.12 -12.96 -1.09
N TYR A 258 2.85 -11.71 -0.73
CA TYR A 258 1.59 -10.99 -0.95
C TYR A 258 1.83 -9.66 -1.64
N TRP A 259 0.78 -9.14 -2.30
CA TRP A 259 0.73 -7.71 -2.61
C TRP A 259 0.59 -6.92 -1.32
N TYR A 260 1.25 -5.77 -1.26
CA TYR A 260 1.02 -4.80 -0.20
C TYR A 260 -0.39 -4.22 -0.38
N ASP A 261 -1.24 -4.38 0.64
CA ASP A 261 -2.58 -3.77 0.73
C ASP A 261 -2.49 -2.38 1.38
#